data_AF-A0A3M1LGT7-F1
#
_entry.id   AF-A0A3M1LGT7-F1
#
_cell.length_a   1.000
_cell.length_b   1.000
_cell.length_c   1.000
_cell.angle_alpha   90.00
_cell.angle_beta   90.00
_cell.angle_gamma   90.00
#
_symmetry.space_group_name_H-M   'P 1'
#
loop_
_entity.id
_entity.type
_entity.pdbx_description
1 polymer ?
#
loop_
_entity_poly.entity_id
_entity_poly.type
_entity_poly.pdbx_seq_one_letter_code
_entity_poly.pdbx_strand_id
1 'polypeptide(L)'
;AGMMGNNMMMGGNMQGMMGMNNNMIGMMSNTIEPLTIDNVKKEMEEFVRALDPNFGVKDVMEFENNFYVIVYEKDAGIGAFEMLVWKWEL
;
A
#
# COMPACT_ATOMS: atom_id res chain seq x y z
N ALA A 1 33.89 52.52 35.86
CA ALA A 1 34.10 51.58 36.98
C ALA A 1 32.73 51.10 37.44
N GLY A 2 32.40 49.84 37.68
CA GLY A 2 32.89 48.49 37.35
C GLY A 2 31.61 47.63 37.28
N MET A 3 31.47 46.70 36.33
CA MET A 3 31.82 45.28 36.43
C MET A 3 31.12 44.48 37.55
N MET A 4 30.46 43.38 37.12
CA MET A 4 29.87 42.24 37.86
C MET A 4 28.46 42.43 38.46
N GLY A 5 27.52 41.49 38.34
CA GLY A 5 27.55 40.14 37.77
C GLY A 5 26.35 39.30 38.25
N ASN A 6 25.97 38.34 37.41
CA ASN A 6 25.31 37.06 37.72
C ASN A 6 24.11 36.97 38.68
N ASN A 7 22.95 36.68 38.11
CA ASN A 7 22.13 35.51 38.48
C ASN A 7 21.09 35.24 37.36
N MET A 8 21.36 34.30 36.46
CA MET A 8 20.77 32.94 36.42
C MET A 8 19.27 32.89 36.09
N MET A 9 18.93 32.60 34.83
CA MET A 9 17.79 31.79 34.39
C MET A 9 18.04 31.42 32.91
N MET A 10 18.65 30.26 32.64
CA MET A 10 17.99 28.96 32.45
C MET A 10 17.46 28.79 31.01
N GLY A 11 18.09 27.87 30.27
CA GLY A 11 17.67 27.37 28.95
C GLY A 11 18.29 28.16 27.79
N GLY A 12 19.40 27.74 27.17
CA GLY A 12 19.64 26.42 26.63
C GLY A 12 19.25 26.39 25.15
N ASN A 13 20.19 26.81 24.30
CA ASN A 13 20.36 26.49 22.88
C ASN A 13 19.15 26.54 21.91
N MET A 14 19.21 27.51 21.01
CA MET A 14 18.81 27.30 19.60
C MET A 14 19.55 26.09 19.02
N GLN A 15 18.85 25.07 18.51
CA GLN A 15 19.26 24.22 17.39
C GLN A 15 18.29 23.05 17.16
N GLY A 16 17.96 22.80 15.88
CA GLY A 16 17.26 21.59 15.41
C GLY A 16 15.77 21.85 15.11
N MET A 17 15.35 22.23 13.90
CA MET A 17 15.39 21.49 12.65
C MET A 17 14.54 20.21 12.67
N MET A 18 13.67 20.15 11.66
CA MET A 18 12.83 19.05 11.20
C MET A 18 11.49 18.86 11.90
N GLY A 19 10.44 19.22 11.15
CA GLY A 19 9.13 18.60 11.25
C GLY A 19 9.32 17.08 11.29
N MET A 20 8.92 16.50 12.41
CA MET A 20 9.03 15.08 12.64
C MET A 20 7.89 14.41 11.88
N ASN A 21 8.17 14.22 10.60
CA ASN A 21 7.89 13.04 9.80
C ASN A 21 7.01 12.01 10.53
N ASN A 22 5.83 11.75 9.97
CA ASN A 22 4.87 10.74 10.40
C ASN A 22 5.40 9.29 10.25
N ASN A 23 6.72 9.11 10.20
CA ASN A 23 7.44 7.86 9.99
C ASN A 23 7.89 7.20 11.30
N MET A 24 7.22 7.51 12.43
CA MET A 24 7.50 6.90 13.73
C MET A 24 6.28 6.24 14.37
N ILE A 25 5.39 5.65 13.56
CA ILE A 25 4.69 4.41 13.95
C ILE A 25 5.45 3.26 13.27
N GLY A 26 6.73 3.16 13.62
CA GLY A 26 7.57 1.99 13.44
C GLY A 26 7.39 1.03 14.61
N MET A 27 6.14 0.64 14.89
CA MET A 27 5.85 -0.61 15.60
C MET A 27 5.21 -1.50 14.55
N MET A 28 6.02 -2.36 13.94
CA MET A 28 5.58 -3.43 13.05
C MET A 28 4.61 -4.33 13.82
N SER A 29 3.33 -3.99 13.73
CA SER A 29 2.28 -4.99 13.79
C SER A 29 2.44 -5.80 12.51
N ASN A 30 2.99 -7.02 12.62
CA ASN A 30 2.90 -8.01 11.55
C ASN A 30 1.44 -8.53 11.47
N THR A 31 0.47 -7.63 11.37
CA THR A 31 -0.88 -8.01 10.97
C THR A 31 -0.87 -8.06 9.45
N ILE A 32 -0.96 -9.28 8.92
CA ILE A 32 -1.24 -9.49 7.50
C ILE A 32 -2.65 -8.97 7.30
N GLU A 33 -2.78 -7.76 6.74
CA GLU A 33 -4.09 -7.21 6.38
C GLU A 33 -4.58 -7.94 5.12
N PRO A 34 -5.88 -8.28 5.04
CA PRO A 34 -6.42 -8.88 3.84
C PRO A 34 -6.35 -7.89 2.69
N LEU A 35 -6.03 -8.41 1.51
CA LEU A 35 -6.15 -7.69 0.25
C LEU A 35 -7.58 -7.20 0.06
N THR A 36 -7.72 -6.02 -0.55
CA THR A 36 -9.01 -5.46 -0.95
C THR A 36 -9.32 -5.83 -2.40
N ILE A 37 -10.61 -5.83 -2.76
CA ILE A 37 -11.04 -6.06 -4.15
C ILE A 37 -10.40 -5.08 -5.13
N ASP A 38 -10.24 -3.81 -4.74
CA ASP A 38 -9.62 -2.78 -5.58
C ASP A 38 -8.13 -3.06 -5.82
N ASN A 39 -7.41 -3.48 -4.76
CA ASN A 39 -6.01 -3.86 -4.88
C ASN A 39 -5.87 -5.08 -5.81
N VAL A 40 -6.68 -6.12 -5.61
CA VAL A 40 -6.64 -7.32 -6.46
C VAL A 40 -6.99 -6.98 -7.90
N LYS A 41 -8.02 -6.17 -8.14
CA LYS A 41 -8.39 -5.76 -9.50
C LYS A 41 -7.23 -5.06 -10.21
N LYS A 42 -6.59 -4.09 -9.54
CA LYS A 42 -5.46 -3.35 -10.10
C LYS A 42 -4.28 -4.27 -10.41
N GLU A 43 -3.85 -5.08 -9.44
CA GLU A 43 -2.69 -5.98 -9.61
C GLU A 43 -2.98 -7.05 -10.68
N MET A 44 -4.20 -7.58 -10.75
CA MET A 44 -4.57 -8.56 -11.77
C MET A 44 -4.67 -7.95 -13.17
N GLU A 45 -5.17 -6.73 -13.32
CA GLU A 45 -5.16 -6.00 -14.60
C GLU A 45 -3.74 -5.78 -15.12
N GLU A 46 -2.79 -5.50 -14.23
CA GLU A 46 -1.37 -5.37 -14.58
C GLU A 46 -0.76 -6.74 -14.95
N PHE A 47 -1.01 -7.77 -14.13
CA PHE A 47 -0.51 -9.13 -14.34
C PHE A 47 -0.98 -9.75 -15.66
N VAL A 48 -2.30 -9.77 -15.93
CA VAL A 48 -2.83 -10.45 -17.13
C VAL A 48 -2.41 -9.73 -18.41
N ARG A 49 -2.26 -8.40 -18.37
CA ARG A 49 -1.76 -7.60 -19.49
C ARG A 49 -0.28 -7.89 -19.78
N ALA A 50 0.50 -8.26 -18.76
CA ALA A 50 1.89 -8.68 -18.93
C ALA A 50 2.01 -10.09 -19.51
N LEU A 51 1.03 -10.97 -19.25
CA LEU A 51 0.96 -12.30 -19.87
C LEU A 51 0.61 -12.23 -21.35
N ASP A 52 -0.44 -11.47 -21.69
CA ASP A 52 -0.84 -11.21 -23.07
C ASP A 52 -1.53 -9.84 -23.16
N PRO A 53 -1.11 -8.94 -24.08
CA PRO A 53 -1.76 -7.64 -24.24
C PRO A 53 -3.22 -7.74 -24.69
N ASN A 54 -3.70 -8.88 -25.18
CA ASN A 54 -5.11 -9.13 -25.52
C ASN A 54 -5.96 -9.51 -24.31
N PHE A 55 -5.38 -9.88 -23.16
CA PHE A 55 -6.16 -10.17 -21.97
C PHE A 55 -6.64 -8.91 -21.24
N GLY A 56 -7.73 -9.07 -20.50
CA GLY A 56 -8.27 -8.10 -19.56
C GLY A 56 -9.05 -8.78 -18.44
N VAL A 57 -9.27 -8.05 -17.33
CA VAL A 57 -10.12 -8.52 -16.23
C VAL A 57 -11.57 -8.14 -16.51
N LYS A 58 -12.45 -9.14 -16.58
CA LYS A 58 -13.89 -8.96 -16.82
C LYS A 58 -14.63 -8.60 -15.54
N ASP A 59 -14.36 -9.35 -14.48
CA ASP A 59 -15.01 -9.20 -13.19
C ASP A 59 -14.11 -9.77 -12.07
N VAL A 60 -14.30 -9.25 -10.86
CA VAL A 60 -13.67 -9.74 -9.63
C VAL A 60 -14.76 -9.90 -8.58
N MET A 61 -14.92 -11.11 -8.06
CA MET A 61 -15.86 -11.39 -6.97
C MET A 61 -15.09 -11.72 -5.69
N GLU A 62 -15.51 -11.12 -4.58
CA GLU A 62 -14.93 -11.37 -3.27
C GLU A 62 -15.70 -12.46 -2.51
N PHE A 63 -14.96 -13.43 -2.00
CA PHE A 63 -15.44 -14.46 -1.07
C PHE A 63 -14.73 -14.35 0.27
N GLU A 64 -15.09 -15.21 1.23
CA GLU A 64 -14.56 -15.15 2.60
C GLU A 64 -13.02 -15.15 2.64
N ASN A 65 -12.37 -16.01 1.85
CA ASN A 65 -10.92 -16.24 1.92
C ASN A 65 -10.17 -15.88 0.63
N ASN A 66 -10.87 -15.60 -0.46
CA ASN A 66 -10.27 -15.44 -1.77
C ASN A 66 -11.11 -14.53 -2.67
N PHE A 67 -10.53 -14.14 -3.79
CA PHE A 67 -11.18 -13.48 -4.91
C PHE A 67 -11.25 -14.43 -6.08
N TYR A 68 -12.35 -14.37 -6.82
CA TYR A 68 -12.55 -15.03 -8.09
C TYR A 68 -12.40 -14.01 -9.21
N VAL A 69 -11.40 -14.17 -10.05
CA VAL A 69 -11.07 -13.23 -11.13
C VAL A 69 -11.39 -13.89 -12.46
N ILE A 70 -12.25 -13.25 -13.26
CA ILE A 70 -12.58 -13.71 -14.61
C ILE A 70 -11.73 -12.91 -15.60
N VAL A 71 -10.94 -13.61 -16.42
CA VAL A 71 -10.13 -13.02 -17.47
C VAL A 71 -10.80 -13.27 -18.82
N TYR A 72 -10.77 -12.29 -19.72
CA TYR A 72 -11.36 -12.37 -21.04
C TYR A 72 -10.40 -11.90 -22.14
N GLU A 73 -10.60 -12.40 -23.36
CA GLU A 73 -9.92 -11.92 -24.56
C GLU A 73 -10.63 -10.67 -25.08
N LYS A 74 -9.92 -9.54 -25.20
CA LYS A 74 -10.54 -8.25 -25.52
C LYS A 74 -11.09 -8.18 -26.93
N ASP A 75 -10.42 -8.81 -27.88
CA ASP A 75 -10.82 -8.85 -29.29
C ASP A 75 -12.04 -9.74 -29.56
N ALA A 76 -12.14 -10.88 -28.87
CA ALA A 76 -13.23 -11.84 -29.02
C ALA A 76 -14.39 -11.57 -28.03
N GLY A 77 -14.11 -10.93 -26.89
CA GLY A 77 -15.10 -10.64 -25.84
C GLY A 77 -15.53 -11.87 -25.02
N ILE A 78 -14.84 -13.00 -25.18
CA ILE A 78 -15.14 -14.29 -24.52
C ILE A 78 -14.19 -14.55 -23.34
N GLY A 79 -14.63 -15.36 -22.38
CA GLY A 79 -13.81 -15.76 -21.25
C GLY A 79 -12.60 -16.58 -21.68
N ALA A 80 -11.42 -16.20 -21.18
CA ALA A 80 -10.16 -16.90 -21.44
C ALA A 80 -9.90 -17.96 -20.37
N PHE A 81 -9.88 -17.54 -19.09
CA PHE A 81 -9.66 -18.38 -17.93
C PHE A 81 -10.10 -17.66 -16.65
N GLU A 82 -10.06 -18.38 -15.53
CA GLU A 82 -10.48 -17.90 -14.22
C GLU A 82 -9.38 -18.19 -13.18
N MET A 83 -9.26 -17.32 -12.18
CA MET A 83 -8.22 -17.40 -11.15
C MET A 83 -8.79 -17.27 -9.75
N LEU A 84 -8.19 -17.98 -8.80
CA LEU A 84 -8.37 -17.75 -7.37
C LEU A 84 -7.17 -16.97 -6.83
N VAL A 85 -7.43 -15.84 -6.17
CA VAL A 85 -6.42 -15.04 -5.48
C VAL A 85 -6.72 -15.06 -3.99
N TRP A 86 -5.80 -15.55 -3.16
CA TRP A 86 -6.01 -15.62 -1.71
C TRP A 86 -5.95 -14.24 -1.08
N LYS A 87 -6.82 -13.94 -0.10
CA LYS A 87 -6.86 -12.63 0.57
C LYS A 87 -5.57 -12.27 1.29
N TRP A 88 -4.69 -13.23 1.55
CA TRP A 88 -3.53 -13.07 2.41
C TRP A 88 -2.21 -13.17 1.66
N GLU A 89 -2.24 -13.42 0.35
CA GLU A 89 -1.06 -13.71 -0.48
C GLU A 89 -1.27 -13.16 -1.91
N LEU A 90 -0.24 -12.52 -2.48
CA LEU A 90 -0.22 -12.00 -3.86
C LEU A 90 1.13 -12.30 -4.53
#